data_AF-A0A444VIM8-F1
#
_entry.id   AF-A0A444VIM8-F1
#
_cell.length_a   1.000
_cell.length_b   1.000
_cell.length_c   1.000
_cell.angle_alpha   90.00
_cell.angle_beta   90.00
_cell.angle_gamma   90.00
#
_symmetry.space_group_name_H-M   'P 1'
#
loop_
_entity.id
_entity.type
_entity.pdbx_description
1 polymer ?
#
loop_
_entity_poly.entity_id
_entity_poly.type
_entity_poly.pdbx_seq_one_letter_code
_entity_poly.pdbx_strand_id
1 'polypeptide(L)'
;MKSIGTYQSRQVFWFDYQQFDLNQLPKKDWLCLATSDIDPNDQKYERFVRHSIETGILEFKGHGKFGEKLHDIFDEIMTQMEVVENHQPVSVMTTWHNDESLADTFWQCFFATCLPETADLDNISIICTDLTGANSSYELKLILERFEDGWIPD
;
A
#
# COMPACT_ATOMS: atom_id res chain seq x y z
N MET A 1 5.61 -11.44 6.49
CA MET A 1 5.78 -10.80 5.18
C MET A 1 7.03 -11.37 4.52
N LYS A 2 7.08 -11.36 3.19
CA LYS A 2 8.26 -11.79 2.42
C LYS A 2 9.01 -10.55 1.95
N SER A 3 10.31 -10.45 2.23
CA SER A 3 11.14 -9.36 1.70
C SER A 3 11.30 -9.51 0.18
N ILE A 4 11.06 -8.42 -0.56
CA ILE A 4 11.26 -8.33 -2.01
C ILE A 4 12.65 -7.75 -2.30
N GLY A 5 13.02 -6.66 -1.63
CA GLY A 5 14.29 -5.97 -1.83
C GLY A 5 14.34 -4.61 -1.15
N THR A 6 15.26 -3.75 -1.58
CA THR A 6 15.41 -2.39 -1.07
C THR A 6 15.75 -1.46 -2.23
N TYR A 7 15.11 -0.31 -2.31
CA TYR A 7 15.37 0.70 -3.35
C TYR A 7 15.13 2.10 -2.79
N GLN A 8 16.03 3.06 -3.10
CA GLN A 8 15.98 4.43 -2.57
C GLN A 8 15.83 4.48 -1.03
N SER A 9 16.59 3.65 -0.31
CA SER A 9 16.52 3.45 1.15
C SER A 9 15.19 2.88 1.69
N ARG A 10 14.23 2.53 0.82
CA ARG A 10 12.94 1.96 1.22
C ARG A 10 12.96 0.44 1.15
N GLN A 11 12.51 -0.22 2.20
CA GLN A 11 12.38 -1.68 2.22
C GLN A 11 11.07 -2.10 1.57
N VAL A 12 11.11 -3.07 0.67
CA VAL A 12 9.92 -3.55 -0.03
C VAL A 12 9.55 -4.94 0.49
N PHE A 13 8.29 -5.11 0.86
CA PHE A 13 7.75 -6.37 1.36
C PHE A 13 6.48 -6.77 0.63
N TRP A 14 6.31 -8.08 0.47
CA TRP A 14 5.06 -8.71 0.09
C TRP A 14 4.28 -9.15 1.32
N PHE A 15 3.05 -8.67 1.42
CA PHE A 15 2.06 -9.15 2.39
C PHE A 15 1.14 -10.18 1.71
N ASP A 16 1.08 -11.39 2.28
CA ASP A 16 0.20 -12.44 1.78
C ASP A 16 -1.22 -12.21 2.31
N TYR A 17 -2.06 -11.62 1.46
CA TYR A 17 -3.44 -11.32 1.82
C TYR A 17 -4.25 -12.56 2.18
N GLN A 18 -3.93 -13.75 1.67
CA GLN A 18 -4.66 -14.98 2.01
C GLN A 18 -4.37 -15.41 3.45
N GLN A 19 -3.11 -15.34 3.88
CA GLN A 19 -2.71 -15.62 5.27
C GLN A 19 -3.29 -14.60 6.25
N PHE A 20 -3.37 -13.32 5.83
CA PHE A 20 -4.03 -12.24 6.55
C PHE A 20 -3.58 -12.05 8.02
N ASP A 21 -2.29 -12.23 8.28
CA ASP A 21 -1.69 -11.99 9.59
C ASP A 21 -1.22 -10.55 9.73
N LEU A 22 -2.12 -9.67 10.15
CA LEU A 22 -1.89 -8.22 10.28
C LEU A 22 -0.72 -7.88 11.22
N ASN A 23 -0.36 -8.76 12.17
CA ASN A 23 0.76 -8.53 13.08
C ASN A 23 2.11 -8.44 12.37
N GLN A 24 2.18 -8.86 11.11
CA GLN A 24 3.38 -8.78 10.29
C GLN A 24 3.58 -7.39 9.70
N LEU A 25 2.56 -6.53 9.65
CA LEU A 25 2.65 -5.19 9.06
C LEU A 25 3.57 -4.27 9.91
N PRO A 26 4.20 -3.25 9.28
CA PRO A 26 5.00 -2.28 10.01
C PRO A 26 4.17 -1.51 11.05
N LYS A 27 4.84 -0.97 12.07
CA LYS A 27 4.19 -0.25 13.18
C LYS A 27 4.22 1.28 13.05
N LYS A 28 4.91 1.80 12.03
CA LYS A 28 5.05 3.22 11.70
C LYS A 28 5.70 3.37 10.33
N ASP A 29 5.56 4.55 9.74
CA ASP A 29 6.31 5.02 8.57
C ASP A 29 6.30 4.03 7.39
N TRP A 30 5.10 3.68 6.90
CA TRP A 30 4.98 2.74 5.80
C TRP A 30 3.90 3.13 4.79
N LEU A 31 4.05 2.61 3.58
CA LEU A 31 3.17 2.84 2.44
C LEU A 31 2.57 1.52 2.01
N CYS A 32 1.36 1.55 1.44
CA CYS A 32 0.73 0.38 0.88
C CYS A 32 0.43 0.57 -0.61
N LEU A 33 0.81 -0.42 -1.42
CA LEU A 33 0.28 -0.64 -2.77
C LEU A 33 -0.57 -1.91 -2.75
N ALA A 34 -1.87 -1.76 -2.89
CA ALA A 34 -2.81 -2.87 -2.91
C ALA A 34 -3.43 -3.04 -4.30
N THR A 35 -3.22 -4.20 -4.91
CA THR A 35 -3.84 -4.57 -6.18
C THR A 35 -5.12 -5.35 -5.92
N SER A 36 -6.17 -5.10 -6.71
CA SER A 36 -7.34 -5.98 -6.73
C SER A 36 -8.03 -6.01 -8.09
N ASP A 37 -8.14 -7.21 -8.66
CA ASP A 37 -8.97 -7.50 -9.84
C ASP A 37 -10.30 -8.19 -9.49
N ILE A 38 -10.57 -8.35 -8.20
CA ILE A 38 -11.86 -8.76 -7.66
C ILE A 38 -12.48 -7.64 -6.85
N ASP A 39 -13.79 -7.71 -6.71
CA ASP A 39 -14.49 -6.83 -5.77
C ASP A 39 -13.99 -7.11 -4.34
N PRO A 40 -13.42 -6.13 -3.62
CA PRO A 40 -12.89 -6.33 -2.28
C PRO A 40 -13.98 -6.84 -1.32
N ASN A 41 -13.61 -7.79 -0.48
CA ASN A 41 -14.48 -8.20 0.63
C ASN A 41 -14.43 -7.12 1.72
N ASP A 42 -15.55 -6.40 1.89
CA ASP A 42 -15.65 -5.26 2.82
C ASP A 42 -15.14 -5.59 4.23
N GLN A 43 -15.51 -6.74 4.82
CA GLN A 43 -15.11 -7.04 6.21
C GLN A 43 -13.61 -7.33 6.38
N LYS A 44 -13.03 -8.09 5.43
CA LYS A 44 -11.60 -8.43 5.51
C LYS A 44 -10.77 -7.18 5.18
N TYR A 45 -11.16 -6.45 4.15
CA TYR A 45 -10.45 -5.24 3.76
C TYR A 45 -10.60 -4.14 4.81
N GLU A 46 -11.77 -3.97 5.42
CA GLU A 46 -11.98 -3.04 6.54
C GLU A 46 -11.01 -3.29 7.70
N ARG A 47 -10.85 -4.56 8.10
CA ARG A 47 -9.88 -4.93 9.14
C ARG A 47 -8.44 -4.55 8.76
N PHE A 48 -8.09 -4.67 7.49
CA PHE A 48 -6.79 -4.25 6.98
C PHE A 48 -6.64 -2.73 7.05
N VAL A 49 -7.62 -1.97 6.57
CA VAL A 49 -7.61 -0.49 6.56
C VAL A 49 -7.49 0.06 7.98
N ARG A 50 -8.37 -0.38 8.90
CA ARG A 50 -8.36 0.05 10.30
C ARG A 50 -7.01 -0.21 10.97
N HIS A 51 -6.49 -1.42 10.80
CA HIS A 51 -5.18 -1.77 11.31
C HIS A 51 -4.07 -0.90 10.70
N SER A 52 -4.17 -0.59 9.40
CA SER A 52 -3.18 0.23 8.71
C SER A 52 -3.12 1.64 9.28
N ILE A 53 -4.28 2.25 9.50
CA ILE A 53 -4.42 3.57 10.13
C ILE A 53 -3.85 3.54 11.56
N GLU A 54 -4.23 2.55 12.37
CA GLU A 54 -3.76 2.41 13.76
C GLU A 54 -2.25 2.17 13.88
N THR A 55 -1.62 1.63 12.84
CA THR A 55 -0.18 1.33 12.78
C THR A 55 0.62 2.35 11.98
N GLY A 56 0.04 3.53 11.71
CA GLY A 56 0.77 4.67 11.15
C GLY A 56 1.20 4.48 9.70
N ILE A 57 0.32 3.90 8.86
CA ILE A 57 0.43 4.04 7.41
C ILE A 57 0.49 5.53 7.05
N LEU A 58 1.31 5.88 6.08
CA LEU A 58 1.49 7.26 5.60
C LEU A 58 0.71 7.50 4.30
N GLU A 59 0.66 6.49 3.43
CA GLU A 59 0.00 6.57 2.13
C GLU A 59 -0.55 5.20 1.71
N PHE A 60 -1.72 5.21 1.08
CA PHE A 60 -2.35 4.06 0.47
C PHE A 60 -2.59 4.31 -1.02
N LYS A 61 -2.18 3.35 -1.86
CA LYS A 61 -2.43 3.35 -3.29
C LYS A 61 -3.23 2.09 -3.67
N GLY A 62 -4.44 2.29 -4.19
CA GLY A 62 -5.23 1.23 -4.82
C GLY A 62 -4.81 1.02 -6.28
N HIS A 63 -4.70 -0.23 -6.73
CA HIS A 63 -4.33 -0.55 -8.11
C HIS A 63 -5.18 -1.71 -8.67
N GLY A 64 -5.31 -1.77 -9.99
CA GLY A 64 -6.02 -2.82 -10.72
C GLY A 64 -7.49 -2.47 -10.94
N LYS A 65 -8.27 -3.42 -11.44
CA LYS A 65 -9.65 -3.16 -11.88
C LYS A 65 -10.56 -2.55 -10.80
N PHE A 66 -10.28 -2.84 -9.53
CA PHE A 66 -11.02 -2.31 -8.38
C PHE A 66 -10.20 -1.30 -7.56
N GLY A 67 -9.14 -0.71 -8.12
CA GLY A 67 -8.28 0.27 -7.44
C GLY A 67 -9.06 1.44 -6.83
N GLU A 68 -9.96 2.05 -7.60
CA GLU A 68 -10.85 3.12 -7.13
C GLU A 68 -11.74 2.66 -5.97
N LYS A 69 -12.31 1.46 -6.05
CA LYS A 69 -13.14 0.92 -4.96
C LYS A 69 -12.33 0.66 -3.68
N LEU A 70 -11.07 0.23 -3.81
CA LEU A 70 -10.17 0.10 -2.65
C LEU A 70 -9.92 1.44 -1.98
N HIS A 71 -9.72 2.48 -2.78
CA HIS A 71 -9.55 3.86 -2.32
C HIS A 71 -10.82 4.36 -1.61
N ASP A 72 -11.98 4.25 -2.24
CA ASP A 72 -13.24 4.75 -1.68
C ASP A 72 -13.57 4.11 -0.33
N ILE A 73 -13.38 2.79 -0.22
CA ILE A 73 -13.57 2.08 1.05
C ILE A 73 -12.55 2.55 2.09
N PHE A 74 -11.31 2.82 1.70
CA PHE A 74 -10.29 3.33 2.62
C PHE A 74 -10.70 4.70 3.20
N ASP A 75 -11.11 5.62 2.33
CA ASP A 75 -11.56 6.97 2.69
C ASP A 75 -12.83 6.96 3.56
N GLU A 76 -13.78 6.07 3.24
CA GLU A 76 -15.00 5.91 4.03
C GLU A 76 -14.69 5.43 5.45
N ILE A 77 -13.81 4.44 5.60
CA ILE A 77 -13.40 3.93 6.91
C ILE A 77 -12.63 5.01 7.69
N MET A 78 -11.72 5.73 7.04
CA MET A 78 -11.01 6.85 7.65
C MET A 78 -11.99 7.90 8.17
N THR A 79 -12.97 8.30 7.34
CA THR A 79 -14.03 9.25 7.73
C THR A 79 -14.88 8.72 8.89
N GLN A 80 -15.23 7.43 8.87
CA GLN A 80 -15.98 6.79 9.95
C GLN A 80 -15.18 6.83 11.27
N MET A 81 -13.89 6.50 11.23
CA MET A 81 -13.02 6.52 12.41
C MET A 81 -12.94 7.94 13.01
N GLU A 82 -12.78 8.96 12.17
CA GLU A 82 -12.68 10.36 12.62
C GLU A 82 -14.00 10.91 13.15
N VAL A 83 -15.08 10.80 12.37
CA VAL A 83 -16.34 11.51 12.61
C VAL A 83 -17.25 10.75 13.56
N VAL A 84 -17.33 9.43 13.43
CA VAL A 84 -18.26 8.60 14.20
C VAL A 84 -17.60 8.04 15.45
N GLU A 85 -16.35 7.57 15.32
CA GLU A 85 -15.62 6.92 16.41
C GLU A 85 -14.74 7.91 17.21
N ASN A 86 -14.66 9.17 16.76
CA ASN A 86 -13.96 10.27 17.42
C ASN A 86 -12.45 9.98 17.63
N HIS A 87 -11.84 9.33 16.63
CA HIS A 87 -10.38 9.18 16.55
C HIS A 87 -9.70 10.54 16.27
N GLN A 88 -8.41 10.64 16.55
CA GLN A 88 -7.63 11.80 16.12
C GLN A 88 -7.61 11.88 14.59
N PRO A 89 -7.52 13.08 13.99
CA PRO A 89 -7.42 13.23 12.55
C PRO A 89 -6.31 12.34 11.96
N VAL A 90 -6.69 11.56 10.97
CA VAL A 90 -5.88 10.59 10.25
C VAL A 90 -5.26 11.31 9.06
N SER A 91 -3.95 11.55 9.11
CA SER A 91 -3.22 12.19 8.02
C SER A 91 -2.65 11.15 7.05
N VAL A 92 -3.52 10.35 6.43
CA VAL A 92 -3.14 9.36 5.41
C VAL A 92 -3.49 9.91 4.05
N MET A 93 -2.54 9.88 3.11
CA MET A 93 -2.82 10.19 1.71
C MET A 93 -3.34 8.94 1.00
N THR A 94 -4.41 9.07 0.23
CA THR A 94 -5.00 7.97 -0.55
C THR A 94 -5.03 8.35 -2.03
N THR A 95 -4.79 7.38 -2.90
CA THR A 95 -4.97 7.52 -4.36
C THR A 95 -5.23 6.16 -5.00
N TRP A 96 -5.58 6.15 -6.29
CA TRP A 96 -5.85 4.92 -7.03
C TRP A 96 -5.42 4.99 -8.48
N HIS A 97 -5.25 3.81 -9.08
CA HIS A 97 -4.76 3.60 -10.44
C HIS A 97 -5.45 2.37 -11.06
N ASN A 98 -6.46 2.61 -11.90
CA ASN A 98 -7.23 1.52 -12.50
C ASN A 98 -6.62 0.98 -13.80
N ASP A 99 -5.91 1.84 -14.53
CA ASP A 99 -5.49 1.57 -15.92
C ASP A 99 -3.96 1.54 -16.07
N GLU A 100 -3.22 2.11 -15.13
CA GLU A 100 -1.76 2.09 -15.09
C GLU A 100 -1.23 0.69 -14.78
N SER A 101 -0.01 0.40 -15.24
CA SER A 101 0.59 -0.90 -14.96
C SER A 101 1.00 -1.02 -13.50
N LEU A 102 1.18 -2.27 -13.04
CA LEU A 102 1.76 -2.53 -11.72
C LEU A 102 3.15 -1.88 -11.58
N ALA A 103 3.92 -1.80 -12.68
CA ALA A 103 5.24 -1.17 -12.64
C ALA A 103 5.16 0.35 -12.45
N ASP A 104 4.23 1.03 -13.13
CA ASP A 104 4.04 2.48 -13.02
C ASP A 104 3.63 2.86 -11.60
N THR A 105 2.63 2.16 -11.07
CA THR A 105 2.12 2.39 -9.70
C THR A 105 3.14 2.02 -8.63
N PHE A 106 3.92 0.96 -8.86
CA PHE A 106 5.02 0.61 -7.97
C PHE A 106 6.15 1.63 -8.01
N TRP A 107 6.48 2.20 -9.18
CA TRP A 107 7.44 3.30 -9.29
C TRP A 107 6.99 4.55 -8.50
N GLN A 108 5.70 4.88 -8.56
CA GLN A 108 5.13 5.99 -7.80
C GLN A 108 5.31 5.83 -6.28
N CYS A 109 5.40 4.60 -5.75
CA CYS A 109 5.68 4.35 -4.33
C CYS A 109 7.07 4.83 -3.88
N PHE A 110 7.97 5.17 -4.81
CA PHE A 110 9.29 5.70 -4.51
C PHE A 110 9.42 7.19 -4.87
N PHE A 111 8.79 7.62 -5.97
CA PHE A 111 9.04 8.93 -6.57
C PHE A 111 7.85 9.89 -6.56
N ALA A 112 6.64 9.39 -6.28
CA ALA A 112 5.41 10.17 -6.27
C ALA A 112 4.59 9.88 -5.00
N THR A 113 5.23 10.16 -3.86
CA THR A 113 4.64 10.00 -2.52
C THR A 113 4.48 11.35 -1.84
N CYS A 114 3.32 11.60 -1.24
CA CYS A 114 3.06 12.81 -0.46
C CYS A 114 3.13 12.46 1.04
N LEU A 115 4.33 12.59 1.61
CA LEU A 115 4.59 12.18 2.98
C LEU A 115 4.58 13.38 3.94
N PRO A 116 4.10 13.22 5.19
CA PRO A 116 4.16 14.28 6.18
C PRO A 116 5.61 14.62 6.56
N GLU A 117 5.87 15.86 6.95
CA GLU A 117 7.20 16.32 7.38
C GLU A 117 7.76 15.53 8.58
N THR A 118 6.88 14.87 9.35
CA THR A 118 7.23 14.05 10.50
C THR A 118 7.67 12.62 10.13
N ALA A 119 7.56 12.22 8.86
CA ALA A 119 7.92 10.87 8.43
C ALA A 119 9.45 10.66 8.47
N ASP A 120 9.87 9.48 8.94
CA ASP A 120 11.26 9.05 8.88
C ASP A 120 11.60 8.53 7.48
N LEU A 121 12.03 9.44 6.60
CA LEU A 121 12.27 9.15 5.18
C LEU A 121 13.34 8.08 4.94
N ASP A 122 14.24 7.86 5.91
CA ASP A 122 15.32 6.88 5.81
C ASP A 122 14.88 5.46 6.16
N ASN A 123 13.69 5.29 6.79
CA ASN A 123 13.22 4.00 7.31
C ASN A 123 11.80 3.63 6.83
N ILE A 124 11.43 4.04 5.63
CA ILE A 124 10.11 3.74 5.06
C ILE A 124 10.03 2.29 4.57
N SER A 125 8.95 1.60 4.96
CA SER A 125 8.58 0.31 4.38
C SER A 125 7.48 0.47 3.33
N ILE A 126 7.65 -0.15 2.16
CA ILE A 126 6.61 -0.28 1.13
C ILE A 126 6.04 -1.69 1.21
N ILE A 127 4.75 -1.77 1.49
CA ILE A 127 4.00 -3.03 1.58
C ILE A 127 3.19 -3.20 0.31
N CYS A 128 3.48 -4.26 -0.44
CA CYS A 128 2.70 -4.65 -1.62
C CYS A 128 1.81 -5.85 -1.27
N THR A 129 0.57 -5.83 -1.74
CA THR A 129 -0.39 -6.92 -1.54
C THR A 129 -1.34 -7.03 -2.74
N ASP A 130 -1.90 -8.22 -2.94
CA ASP A 130 -2.97 -8.46 -3.90
C ASP A 130 -4.15 -9.14 -3.19
N LEU A 131 -5.33 -8.52 -3.26
CA LEU A 131 -6.52 -8.98 -2.56
C LEU A 131 -7.10 -10.28 -3.15
N THR A 132 -6.79 -10.59 -4.41
CA THR A 132 -7.12 -11.89 -5.03
C THR A 132 -6.32 -13.03 -4.38
N GLY A 133 -5.21 -12.70 -3.72
CA GLY A 133 -4.25 -13.64 -3.19
C GLY A 133 -3.22 -14.15 -4.21
N ALA A 134 -3.23 -13.62 -5.44
CA ALA A 134 -2.16 -13.87 -6.39
C ALA A 134 -0.83 -13.36 -5.84
N ASN A 135 0.26 -14.11 -6.03
CA ASN A 135 1.57 -13.76 -5.49
C ASN A 135 2.45 -13.09 -6.54
N SER A 136 2.40 -11.77 -6.60
CA SER A 136 3.22 -10.98 -7.53
C SER A 136 4.60 -10.60 -6.97
N SER A 137 5.05 -11.22 -5.86
CA SER A 137 6.35 -10.87 -5.24
C SER A 137 7.56 -11.11 -6.14
N TYR A 138 7.49 -12.09 -7.05
CA TYR A 138 8.55 -12.34 -8.02
C TYR A 138 8.57 -11.28 -9.13
N GLU A 139 7.40 -10.92 -9.65
CA GLU A 139 7.26 -9.84 -10.64
C GLU A 139 7.75 -8.51 -10.07
N LEU A 140 7.34 -8.15 -8.86
CA LEU A 140 7.81 -6.95 -8.17
C LEU A 140 9.33 -6.95 -7.96
N LYS A 141 9.94 -8.12 -7.69
CA LYS A 141 11.40 -8.24 -7.59
C LYS A 141 12.08 -7.93 -8.93
N LEU A 142 11.56 -8.47 -10.04
CA LEU A 142 12.09 -8.19 -11.37
C LEU A 142 11.90 -6.72 -11.76
N ILE A 143 10.77 -6.11 -11.39
CA ILE A 143 10.54 -4.67 -11.59
C ILE A 143 11.57 -3.85 -10.79
N LEU A 144 11.82 -4.23 -9.53
CA LEU A 144 12.79 -3.54 -8.68
C LEU A 144 14.22 -3.61 -9.26
N GLU A 145 14.63 -4.78 -9.75
CA GLU A 145 15.91 -4.96 -10.44
C GLU A 145 16.03 -4.04 -11.67
N ARG A 146 14.94 -3.87 -12.43
CA ARG A 146 14.93 -2.93 -13.56
C ARG A 146 15.04 -1.48 -13.11
N PHE A 147 14.42 -1.10 -11.99
CA PHE A 147 14.57 0.25 -11.42
C PHE A 147 16.03 0.51 -10.98
N GLU A 148 16.71 -0.48 -10.41
CA GLU A 148 18.13 -0.40 -10.07
C GLU A 148 19.02 -0.20 -11.31
N ASP A 149 18.62 -0.77 -12.45
CA ASP A 149 19.26 -0.57 -13.76
C ASP A 149 18.88 0.77 -14.45
N GLY A 150 18.08 1.61 -13.78
CA GLY A 150 17.69 2.94 -14.27
C GLY A 150 16.50 2.94 -15.24
N TRP A 151 15.76 1.83 -15.34
CA TRP A 151 14.51 1.82 -16.10
C TRP A 151 13.42 2.63 -15.39
N ILE A 152 12.71 3.45 -16.16
CA ILE A 152 11.52 4.20 -15.73
C ILE A 152 10.35 3.63 -16.54
N PRO A 153 9.25 3.24 -15.89
CA PRO A 153 8.08 2.70 -16.57
C PRO A 153 7.29 3.85 -17.24
N ASP A 154 6.40 3.51 -18.18
CA ASP A 154 5.87 4.46 -19.18
C ASP A 154 4.71 5.32 -18.65
#